data_AF-A0A7G9LQI6-F1
#
_entry.id   AF-A0A7G9LQI6-F1
#
_cell.length_a   1.000
_cell.length_b   1.000
_cell.length_c   1.000
_cell.angle_alpha   90.00
_cell.angle_beta   90.00
_cell.angle_gamma   90.00
#
_symmetry.space_group_name_H-M   'P 1'
#
loop_
_entity.id
_entity.type
_entity.pdbx_description
1 polymer ?
#
loop_
_entity_poly.entity_id
_entity_poly.type
_entity_poly.pdbx_seq_one_letter_code
_entity_poly.pdbx_strand_id
1 'polypeptide(L)'
;MWESTLEHYRKTYQNYNVIGNSNLEYYKKIVELCKEYNINLKVFTTAVHSSQLKLIEETNTLDLFDIWKNEIASIFPFWDFMTENSVTSNEDNYIDSSHIKQEFGYLYFAKIFEDFDIEIPEDFGIFIE
;
A
#
# COMPACT_ATOMS: atom_id res chain seq x y z
N MET A 1 16.03 -13.42 -3.87
CA MET A 1 14.69 -13.17 -3.30
C MET A 1 13.92 -12.20 -4.19
N TRP A 2 14.54 -11.08 -4.57
CA TRP A 2 13.98 -10.10 -5.51
C TRP A 2 13.29 -10.69 -6.75
N GLU A 3 14.05 -11.32 -7.65
CA GLU A 3 13.53 -11.89 -8.91
C GLU A 3 12.41 -12.92 -8.70
N SER A 4 12.55 -13.76 -7.67
CA SER A 4 11.52 -14.76 -7.34
C SER A 4 10.22 -14.10 -6.86
N THR A 5 10.32 -13.03 -6.08
CA THR A 5 9.15 -12.28 -5.60
C THR A 5 8.48 -11.54 -6.75
N LEU A 6 9.25 -10.87 -7.62
CA LEU A 6 8.69 -10.20 -8.80
C LEU A 6 7.98 -11.16 -9.75
N GLU A 7 8.58 -12.32 -10.03
CA GLU A 7 7.94 -13.33 -10.88
C GLU A 7 6.66 -13.89 -10.25
N HIS A 8 6.62 -14.02 -8.92
CA HIS A 8 5.39 -14.37 -8.20
C HIS A 8 4.30 -13.32 -8.42
N TYR A 9 4.59 -12.04 -8.21
CA TYR A 9 3.60 -10.97 -8.40
C TYR A 9 3.18 -10.79 -9.86
N ARG A 10 4.10 -10.95 -10.82
CA ARG A 10 3.76 -10.96 -12.25
C ARG A 10 2.70 -12.02 -12.56
N LYS A 11 2.88 -13.25 -12.07
CA LYS A 11 1.88 -14.32 -12.21
C LYS A 11 0.59 -13.98 -11.48
N THR A 12 0.67 -13.39 -10.30
CA THR A 12 -0.52 -12.99 -9.54
C THR A 12 -1.35 -11.98 -10.33
N TYR A 13 -0.74 -10.89 -10.81
CA TYR A 13 -1.48 -9.87 -11.56
C TYR A 13 -2.03 -10.41 -12.89
N GLN A 14 -1.33 -11.31 -13.58
CA GLN A 14 -1.85 -11.93 -14.80
C GLN A 14 -3.08 -12.83 -14.56
N ASN A 15 -3.15 -13.49 -13.40
CA ASN A 15 -4.16 -14.52 -13.12
C ASN A 15 -5.34 -14.02 -12.28
N TYR A 16 -5.16 -12.96 -11.47
CA TYR A 16 -6.18 -12.45 -10.57
C TYR A 16 -6.74 -11.11 -11.06
N ASN A 17 -7.74 -11.20 -11.93
CA ASN A 17 -8.37 -10.05 -12.59
C ASN A 17 -9.72 -9.64 -11.94
N VAL A 18 -9.98 -10.08 -10.71
CA VAL A 18 -11.24 -9.82 -10.00
C VAL A 18 -10.95 -9.51 -8.54
N ILE A 19 -11.59 -8.47 -8.00
CA ILE A 19 -11.52 -8.13 -6.58
C ILE A 19 -12.35 -9.15 -5.78
N GLY A 20 -11.71 -9.77 -4.79
CA GLY A 20 -12.38 -10.67 -3.86
C GLY A 20 -13.19 -9.91 -2.82
N ASN A 21 -14.52 -10.10 -2.82
CA ASN A 21 -15.41 -9.38 -1.91
C ASN A 21 -15.19 -9.72 -0.41
N SER A 22 -14.70 -10.90 -0.07
CA SER A 22 -14.62 -11.35 1.33
C SER A 22 -13.70 -10.47 2.20
N ASN A 23 -12.58 -10.00 1.66
CA ASN A 23 -11.61 -9.21 2.42
C ASN A 23 -12.11 -7.78 2.66
N LEU A 24 -12.81 -7.19 1.69
CA LEU A 24 -13.47 -5.89 1.86
C LEU A 24 -14.56 -5.94 2.92
N GLU A 25 -15.32 -7.04 3.00
CA GLU A 25 -16.32 -7.23 4.07
C GLU A 25 -15.70 -7.34 5.47
N TYR A 26 -14.55 -8.01 5.60
CA TYR A 26 -13.81 -8.01 6.88
C TYR A 26 -13.24 -6.63 7.21
N TYR A 27 -12.74 -5.90 6.21
CA TYR A 27 -12.26 -4.53 6.41
C TYR A 27 -13.37 -3.59 6.89
N LYS A 28 -14.57 -3.65 6.27
CA LYS A 28 -15.77 -2.93 6.74
C LYS A 28 -16.06 -3.23 8.21
N LYS A 29 -16.05 -4.50 8.60
CA LYS A 29 -16.29 -4.91 9.99
C LYS A 29 -15.24 -4.36 10.96
N ILE A 30 -13.96 -4.32 10.56
CA ILE A 30 -12.90 -3.71 11.39
C ILE A 30 -13.19 -2.22 11.59
N VAL A 31 -13.55 -1.50 10.53
CA VAL A 31 -13.88 -0.07 10.60
C VAL A 31 -15.12 0.17 11.46
N GLU A 32 -16.16 -0.65 11.33
CA GLU A 32 -17.37 -0.58 12.15
C GLU A 32 -17.07 -0.82 13.64
N LEU A 33 -16.28 -1.86 13.96
CA LEU A 33 -15.86 -2.13 15.34
C LEU A 33 -15.02 -0.99 15.91
N CYS A 34 -14.08 -0.43 15.15
CA CYS A 34 -13.32 0.72 15.62
C CYS A 34 -14.23 1.92 15.92
N LYS A 35 -15.25 2.17 15.10
CA LYS A 35 -16.26 3.21 15.35
C LYS A 35 -17.10 2.91 16.60
N GLU A 36 -17.59 1.69 16.74
CA GLU A 36 -18.41 1.23 17.88
C GLU A 36 -17.67 1.39 19.22
N TYR A 37 -16.40 1.02 19.25
CA TYR A 37 -15.57 1.04 20.46
C TYR A 37 -14.75 2.32 20.63
N ASN A 38 -15.02 3.38 19.84
CA ASN A 38 -14.32 4.66 19.88
C ASN A 38 -12.77 4.51 19.78
N ILE A 39 -12.31 3.65 18.87
CA ILE A 39 -10.90 3.42 18.57
C ILE A 39 -10.48 4.36 17.44
N ASN A 40 -9.39 5.10 17.66
CA ASN A 40 -8.77 5.92 16.62
C ASN A 40 -8.04 5.04 15.60
N LEU A 41 -8.74 4.67 14.54
CA LEU A 41 -8.22 3.83 13.46
C LEU A 41 -7.38 4.65 12.47
N LYS A 42 -6.18 4.16 12.15
CA LYS A 42 -5.34 4.65 11.04
C LYS A 42 -5.11 3.49 10.08
N VAL A 43 -5.46 3.69 8.81
CA VAL A 43 -5.31 2.68 7.75
C VAL A 43 -4.24 3.15 6.77
N PHE A 44 -3.41 2.21 6.31
CA PHE A 44 -2.40 2.51 5.30
C PHE A 44 -2.04 1.27 4.46
N THR A 45 -1.55 1.50 3.24
CA THR A 45 -0.89 0.48 2.42
C THR A 45 0.61 0.49 2.70
N THR A 46 1.30 -0.65 2.62
CA THR A 46 2.77 -0.65 2.70
C THR A 46 3.36 -0.30 1.34
N ALA A 47 4.47 0.43 1.32
CA ALA A 47 5.18 0.75 0.10
C ALA A 47 5.75 -0.52 -0.55
N VAL A 48 5.37 -0.78 -1.79
CA VAL A 48 6.01 -1.77 -2.66
C VAL A 48 7.04 -1.07 -3.53
N HIS A 49 8.11 -1.77 -3.93
CA HIS A 49 9.09 -1.19 -4.82
C HIS A 49 8.47 -0.88 -6.20
N SER A 50 8.95 0.18 -6.86
CA SER A 50 8.47 0.67 -8.17
C SER A 50 8.39 -0.40 -9.25
N SER A 51 9.23 -1.44 -9.17
CA SER A 51 9.15 -2.59 -10.08
C SER A 51 7.79 -3.29 -10.03
N GLN A 52 7.10 -3.33 -8.90
CA GLN A 52 5.73 -3.88 -8.82
C GLN A 52 4.68 -2.93 -9.39
N LEU A 53 4.85 -1.62 -9.21
CA LEU A 53 3.96 -0.64 -9.84
C LEU A 53 4.06 -0.74 -11.36
N LYS A 54 5.28 -0.90 -11.88
CA LYS A 54 5.51 -1.19 -13.30
C LYS A 54 4.89 -2.52 -13.74
N LEU A 55 4.91 -3.56 -12.90
CA LEU A 55 4.24 -4.82 -13.22
C LEU A 55 2.74 -4.62 -13.43
N ILE A 56 2.08 -3.81 -12.62
CA ILE A 56 0.64 -3.52 -12.74
C ILE A 56 0.32 -2.90 -14.12
N GLU A 57 1.18 -2.01 -14.61
CA GLU A 57 1.08 -1.44 -15.95
C GLU A 57 1.32 -2.51 -17.03
N GLU A 58 2.42 -3.28 -16.91
CA GLU A 58 2.81 -4.33 -17.87
C GLU A 58 1.75 -5.45 -17.99
N THR A 59 1.00 -5.72 -16.92
CA THR A 59 -0.06 -6.74 -16.90
C THR A 59 -1.45 -6.20 -17.21
N ASN A 60 -1.58 -4.91 -17.56
CA ASN A 60 -2.87 -4.24 -17.82
C ASN A 60 -3.86 -4.37 -16.65
N THR A 61 -3.38 -4.30 -15.41
CA THR A 61 -4.21 -4.43 -14.19
C THR A 61 -4.40 -3.11 -13.45
N LEU A 62 -4.03 -1.98 -14.07
CA LEU A 62 -4.15 -0.66 -13.46
C LEU A 62 -5.59 -0.34 -13.05
N ASP A 63 -6.57 -0.56 -13.94
CA ASP A 63 -7.98 -0.33 -13.63
C ASP A 63 -8.44 -1.10 -12.39
N LEU A 64 -7.99 -2.36 -12.24
CA LEU A 64 -8.34 -3.18 -11.08
C LEU A 64 -7.68 -2.67 -9.79
N PHE A 65 -6.44 -2.20 -9.89
CA PHE A 65 -5.71 -1.61 -8.77
C PHE A 65 -6.38 -0.31 -8.30
N ASP A 66 -6.82 0.53 -9.23
CA ASP A 66 -7.55 1.76 -8.93
C ASP A 66 -8.93 1.48 -8.34
N ILE A 67 -9.69 0.52 -8.89
CA ILE A 67 -10.95 0.09 -8.28
C ILE A 67 -10.72 -0.39 -6.85
N TRP A 68 -9.67 -1.19 -6.60
CA TRP A 68 -9.36 -1.67 -5.26
C TRP A 68 -9.05 -0.53 -4.29
N LYS A 69 -8.25 0.46 -4.68
CA LYS A 69 -7.98 1.65 -3.85
C LYS A 69 -9.25 2.46 -3.57
N ASN A 70 -10.10 2.64 -4.58
CA ASN A 70 -11.40 3.32 -4.44
C ASN A 70 -12.34 2.59 -3.50
N GLU A 71 -12.41 1.25 -3.57
CA GLU A 71 -13.19 0.44 -2.64
C GLU A 71 -12.69 0.60 -1.19
N ILE A 72 -11.36 0.64 -0.97
CA ILE A 72 -10.80 0.92 0.36
C ILE A 72 -11.22 2.31 0.86
N ALA A 73 -11.00 3.35 0.05
CA ALA A 73 -11.33 4.74 0.40
C ALA A 73 -12.82 4.91 0.73
N SER A 74 -13.70 4.25 -0.05
CA SER A 74 -15.16 4.28 0.17
C SER A 74 -15.59 3.75 1.54
N ILE A 75 -14.78 2.89 2.16
CA ILE A 75 -15.04 2.30 3.47
C ILE A 75 -14.44 3.18 4.58
N PHE A 76 -13.19 3.59 4.43
CA PHE A 76 -12.48 4.46 5.37
C PHE A 76 -11.25 5.10 4.71
N PRO A 77 -10.98 6.41 4.95
CA PRO A 77 -9.80 7.09 4.43
C PRO A 77 -8.50 6.42 4.86
N PHE A 78 -7.48 6.45 4.01
CA PHE A 78 -6.21 5.77 4.28
C PHE A 78 -5.01 6.51 3.70
N TRP A 79 -3.84 6.21 4.25
CA TRP A 79 -2.57 6.63 3.69
C TRP A 79 -2.09 5.63 2.65
N ASP A 80 -1.98 6.06 1.40
CA ASP A 80 -1.45 5.25 0.32
C ASP A 80 0.05 5.46 0.15
N PHE A 81 0.83 4.42 0.40
CA PHE A 81 2.27 4.39 0.16
C PHE A 81 2.64 3.52 -1.05
N MET A 82 1.67 2.90 -1.73
CA MET A 82 1.88 2.17 -2.99
C MET A 82 1.83 3.14 -4.18
N THR A 83 2.78 4.09 -4.17
CA THR A 83 2.96 5.14 -5.19
C THR A 83 4.41 5.18 -5.66
N GLU A 84 4.64 5.71 -6.86
CA GLU A 84 6.00 5.99 -7.34
C GLU A 84 6.56 7.20 -6.57
N ASN A 85 7.70 7.02 -5.89
CA ASN A 85 8.36 8.05 -5.09
C ASN A 85 9.82 7.67 -4.79
N SER A 86 10.58 8.61 -4.23
CA SER A 86 11.99 8.45 -3.89
C SER A 86 12.33 7.24 -3.01
N VAL A 87 11.41 6.79 -2.15
CA VAL A 87 11.58 5.60 -1.30
C VAL A 87 11.33 4.32 -2.08
N THR A 88 10.26 4.29 -2.89
CA THR A 88 9.85 3.11 -3.67
C THR A 88 10.76 2.82 -4.85
N SER A 89 11.46 3.81 -5.40
CA SER A 89 12.41 3.63 -6.49
C SER A 89 13.82 3.20 -6.04
N ASN A 90 14.08 3.10 -4.73
CA ASN A 90 15.38 2.73 -4.19
C ASN A 90 15.39 1.28 -3.69
N GLU A 91 15.95 0.37 -4.47
CA GLU A 91 16.07 -1.07 -4.15
C GLU A 91 16.78 -1.33 -2.82
N ASP A 92 17.74 -0.48 -2.42
CA ASP A 92 18.47 -0.64 -1.16
C ASP A 92 17.56 -0.51 0.07
N ASN A 93 16.36 0.06 -0.07
CA ASN A 93 15.39 0.15 1.01
C ASN A 93 14.64 -1.16 1.27
N TYR A 94 14.81 -2.19 0.43
CA TYR A 94 13.93 -3.35 0.39
C TYR A 94 14.63 -4.68 0.73
N ILE A 95 13.86 -5.62 1.27
CA ILE A 95 14.25 -7.04 1.46
C ILE A 95 13.92 -7.81 0.18
N ASP A 96 12.72 -7.55 -0.36
CA ASP A 96 12.23 -8.01 -1.65
C ASP A 96 11.30 -6.95 -2.25
N SER A 97 10.74 -7.19 -3.43
CA SER A 97 9.95 -6.16 -4.11
C SER A 97 8.71 -5.68 -3.34
N SER A 98 8.22 -6.42 -2.33
CA SER A 98 7.01 -6.09 -1.54
C SER A 98 7.31 -5.54 -0.17
N HIS A 99 8.47 -5.86 0.39
CA HIS A 99 8.76 -5.64 1.80
C HIS A 99 9.92 -4.68 1.96
N ILE A 100 9.62 -3.46 2.41
CA ILE A 100 10.62 -2.50 2.85
C ILE A 100 11.36 -3.04 4.09
N LYS A 101 12.64 -2.72 4.26
CA LYS A 101 13.40 -3.09 5.45
C LYS A 101 12.82 -2.42 6.69
N GLN A 102 12.87 -3.13 7.81
CA GLN A 102 12.29 -2.67 9.08
C GLN A 102 12.86 -1.31 9.54
N GLU A 103 14.14 -1.03 9.25
CA GLU A 103 14.80 0.23 9.57
C GLU A 103 14.20 1.46 8.87
N PHE A 104 13.38 1.28 7.82
CA PHE A 104 12.64 2.36 7.15
C PHE A 104 11.17 2.44 7.56
N GLY A 105 10.70 1.58 8.47
CA GLY A 105 9.31 1.58 8.94
C GLY A 105 8.90 2.88 9.64
N TYR A 106 9.87 3.64 10.18
CA TYR A 106 9.63 4.93 10.80
C TYR A 106 9.02 5.95 9.83
N LEU A 107 9.29 5.84 8.52
CA LEU A 107 8.77 6.75 7.52
C LEU A 107 7.24 6.74 7.47
N TYR A 108 6.62 5.56 7.60
CA TYR A 108 5.16 5.44 7.65
C TYR A 108 4.60 6.16 8.88
N PHE A 109 5.19 5.90 10.05
CA PHE A 109 4.70 6.45 11.30
C PHE A 109 4.88 7.96 11.36
N ALA A 110 6.03 8.47 10.91
CA ALA A 110 6.25 9.92 10.83
C ALA A 110 5.20 10.59 9.93
N LYS A 111 4.86 10.01 8.78
CA LYS A 111 3.80 10.52 7.90
C LYS A 111 2.40 10.42 8.54
N ILE A 112 2.02 9.25 9.07
CA ILE A 112 0.66 8.97 9.59
C ILE A 112 0.36 9.77 10.86
N PHE A 113 1.37 9.98 11.70
CA PHE A 113 1.26 10.69 12.98
C PHE A 113 1.71 12.15 12.92
N GLU A 114 2.08 12.64 11.73
CA GLU A 114 2.53 14.02 11.51
C GLU A 114 3.71 14.40 12.44
N ASP A 115 4.68 13.49 12.55
CA ASP A 115 5.91 13.71 13.32
C ASP A 115 6.89 14.58 12.52
N PHE A 116 6.79 15.89 12.72
CA PHE A 116 7.61 16.89 12.01
C PHE A 116 9.06 16.97 12.49
N ASP A 117 9.43 16.25 13.57
CA ASP A 117 10.82 16.17 14.02
C ASP A 117 11.64 15.18 13.18
N ILE A 118 10.98 14.36 12.37
CA ILE A 118 11.59 13.40 11.46
C ILE A 118 11.51 13.92 10.02
N GLU A 119 12.67 14.13 9.40
CA GLU A 119 12.73 14.44 7.97
C GLU A 119 12.32 13.20 7.16
N ILE A 120 11.24 13.34 6.40
CA ILE A 120 10.77 12.32 5.45
C ILE A 120 10.69 12.93 4.05
N PRO A 121 10.87 12.14 2.98
CA PRO A 121 10.71 12.65 1.62
C PRO A 121 9.31 13.22 1.38
N GLU A 122 9.23 14.39 0.77
CA GLU A 122 7.95 15.09 0.52
C GLU A 122 6.99 14.27 -0.36
N ASP A 123 7.55 13.46 -1.27
CA ASP A 123 6.82 12.58 -2.19
C ASP A 123 6.41 11.24 -1.57
N PHE A 124 6.75 10.98 -0.31
CA PHE A 124 6.42 9.73 0.36
C PHE A 124 5.03 9.75 0.99
N GLY A 125 4.12 8.95 0.43
CA GLY A 125 2.78 8.73 0.93
C GLY A 125 1.79 9.86 0.63
N ILE A 126 0.58 9.49 0.25
CA ILE A 126 -0.55 10.42 0.01
C ILE A 126 -1.75 9.99 0.85
N PHE A 127 -2.60 10.95 1.25
CA PHE A 127 -3.84 10.65 1.95
C PHE A 127 -5.00 10.58 0.95
N ILE A 128 -5.78 9.50 1.00
CA ILE A 128 -6.92 9.25 0.12
C ILE A 128 -8.21 9.21 0.95
N GLU A 129 -9.23 9.96 0.51
CA GLU A 129 -10.56 10.07 1.14
C GLU A 129 -11.69 9.98 0.11
#